data_AF-A0A9D1SEB1-F1
#
_entry.id   AF-A0A9D1SEB1-F1
#
_cell.length_a   1.000
_cell.length_b   1.000
_cell.length_c   1.000
_cell.angle_alpha   90.00
_cell.angle_beta   90.00
_cell.angle_gamma   90.00
#
_symmetry.space_group_name_H-M   'P 1'
#
loop_
_entity.id
_entity.type
_entity.pdbx_description
1 polymer ?
#
loop_
_entity_poly.entity_id
_entity_poly.type
_entity_poly.pdbx_seq_one_letter_code
_entity_poly.pdbx_strand_id
1 'polypeptide(L)' 'MGSLSQGIFEKGYKMGKEQAMKEIREKEIEIGRMIGIAISLRNVMKNLDMTEEQAMAALCIPQDEQDKYKSLLRDCEEI' A
#
# COMPACT_ATOMS: atom_id res chain seq x y z
N MET A 1 28.63 9.66 34.90
CA MET A 1 27.52 9.20 34.02
C MET A 1 28.17 8.51 32.82
N GLY A 2 28.43 7.20 32.96
CA GLY A 2 29.47 6.49 32.21
C GLY A 2 29.03 5.93 30.86
N SER A 3 30.02 5.41 30.11
CA SER A 3 29.91 4.76 28.80
C SER A 3 28.75 3.76 28.65
N LEU A 4 28.30 3.15 29.74
CA LEU A 4 27.14 2.24 29.75
C LEU A 4 25.82 2.95 29.38
N SER A 5 25.56 4.17 29.90
CA SER A 5 24.32 4.89 29.57
C SER A 5 24.31 5.31 28.11
N GLN A 6 25.46 5.75 27.58
CA GLN A 6 25.61 6.11 26.17
C GLN A 6 25.38 4.90 25.24
N GLY A 7 25.92 3.73 25.59
CA GLY A 7 25.68 2.50 24.83
C GLY A 7 24.21 2.06 24.81
N ILE A 8 23.47 2.26 25.91
CA ILE A 8 22.02 1.98 25.96
C ILE A 8 21.25 2.94 25.05
N PHE A 9 21.57 4.24 25.09
CA PHE A 9 20.96 5.25 24.23
C PHE A 9 21.22 4.97 22.73
N GLU A 10 22.46 4.67 22.36
CA GLU A 10 22.80 4.34 20.97
C GLU A 10 22.08 3.09 20.47
N LYS A 11 21.94 2.07 21.33
CA LYS A 11 21.19 0.86 20.99
C LYS A 11 19.70 1.16 20.81
N GLY A 12 19.10 1.92 21.72
CA GLY A 12 17.70 2.34 21.61
C GLY A 12 17.42 3.15 20.34
N TYR A 13 18.31 4.10 20.01
CA TYR A 13 18.20 4.91 18.80
C TYR A 13 18.31 4.07 17.52
N LYS A 14 19.26 3.12 17.46
CA LYS A 14 19.40 2.20 16.32
C LYS A 14 18.16 1.34 16.14
N MET A 15 17.65 0.74 17.22
CA MET A 15 16.45 -0.08 17.18
C MET A 15 15.22 0.73 16.73
N GLY A 16 15.04 1.95 17.25
CA GLY A 16 13.96 2.83 16.83
C GLY A 16 14.04 3.21 15.35
N LYS A 17 15.25 3.50 14.85
CA LYS A 17 15.46 3.80 13.42
C LYS A 17 15.17 2.57 12.55
N GLU A 18 15.61 1.39 12.94
CA GLU A 18 15.35 0.15 12.20
C GLU A 18 13.85 -0.18 12.14
N GLN A 19 13.13 -0.01 13.25
CA GLN A 19 11.68 -0.18 13.30
C GLN A 19 10.96 0.82 12.38
N ALA A 20 11.30 2.10 12.47
CA ALA A 20 10.69 3.13 11.61
C ALA A 20 10.92 2.85 10.12
N MET A 21 12.15 2.42 9.74
CA MET A 21 12.45 2.07 8.35
C MET A 21 11.67 0.84 7.88
N LYS A 22 11.44 -0.14 8.77
CA LYS A 22 10.63 -1.31 8.46
C LYS A 22 9.17 -0.93 8.20
N GLU A 23 8.58 -0.11 9.08
CA GLU A 23 7.20 0.37 8.92
C GLU A 23 7.00 1.18 7.64
N ILE A 24 7.95 2.07 7.30
CA ILE A 24 7.91 2.85 6.05
C ILE A 24 7.93 1.91 4.85
N ARG A 25 8.84 0.93 4.84
CA ARG A 25 8.95 -0.03 3.74
C ARG A 25 7.68 -0.85 3.57
N GLU A 26 7.08 -1.31 4.65
CA GLU A 26 5.83 -2.08 4.61
C GLU A 26 4.68 -1.24 4.03
N LYS A 27 4.57 0.04 4.45
CA LYS A 27 3.58 0.98 3.89
C LYS A 27 3.81 1.25 2.40
N GLU A 28 5.04 1.48 1.97
CA GLU A 28 5.37 1.73 0.56
C GLU A 28 5.05 0.52 -0.32
N ILE A 29 5.32 -0.70 0.16
CA ILE A 29 4.95 -1.94 -0.53
C ILE A 29 3.43 -2.05 -0.65
N GLU A 30 2.69 -1.75 0.42
CA GLU A 30 1.22 -1.79 0.39
C GLU A 30 0.66 -0.77 -0.60
N ILE A 31 1.13 0.48 -0.55
CA ILE A 31 0.73 1.54 -1.48
C ILE A 31 1.03 1.14 -2.93
N GLY A 32 2.23 0.61 -3.21
CA GLY A 32 2.60 0.14 -4.53
C GLY A 32 1.68 -0.98 -5.04
N ARG A 33 1.34 -1.94 -4.17
CA ARG A 33 0.38 -3.01 -4.49
C ARG A 33 -1.02 -2.45 -4.79
N MET A 34 -1.49 -1.49 -3.99
CA MET A 34 -2.80 -0.85 -4.21
C MET A 34 -2.87 -0.13 -5.55
N ILE A 35 -1.85 0.68 -5.87
CA ILE A 35 -1.74 1.41 -7.14
C ILE A 35 -1.71 0.42 -8.32
N GLY A 36 -0.91 -0.65 -8.21
CA GLY A 36 -0.81 -1.66 -9.27
C GLY A 36 -2.15 -2.35 -9.57
N ILE A 37 -2.93 -2.65 -8.52
CA ILE A 37 -4.27 -3.25 -8.69
C ILE A 37 -5.23 -2.25 -9.33
N ALA A 38 -5.22 -0.98 -8.93
CA ALA A 38 -6.10 0.02 -9.56
C ALA A 38 -5.76 0.29 -11.03
N ILE A 39 -4.48 0.34 -11.39
CA ILE A 39 -4.06 0.42 -12.80
C ILE A 39 -4.58 -0.80 -13.56
N SER A 40 -4.47 -1.99 -12.97
CA SER A 40 -4.97 -3.23 -13.58
C SER A 40 -6.49 -3.21 -13.75
N LEU A 41 -7.24 -2.77 -12.74
CA LEU A 41 -8.71 -2.60 -12.82
C LEU A 41 -9.07 -1.66 -13.96
N ARG A 42 -8.45 -0.49 -14.05
CA ARG A 42 -8.72 0.49 -15.11
C ARG A 42 -8.39 -0.06 -16.49
N ASN A 43 -7.30 -0.79 -16.64
CA ASN A 43 -6.93 -1.43 -17.91
C ASN A 43 -7.97 -2.49 -18.33
N VAL A 44 -8.44 -3.31 -17.39
CA VAL A 44 -9.48 -4.31 -17.64
C VAL A 44 -10.79 -3.64 -18.04
N MET A 45 -11.22 -2.62 -17.30
CA MET A 45 -12.43 -1.84 -17.61
C MET A 45 -12.36 -1.24 -19.02
N LYS A 46 -11.24 -0.57 -19.35
CA LYS A 46 -11.08 0.12 -20.64
C LYS A 46 -10.91 -0.83 -21.83
N ASN A 47 -10.13 -1.91 -21.67
CA ASN A 47 -9.78 -2.77 -22.79
C ASN A 47 -10.84 -3.85 -23.07
N LEU A 48 -11.61 -4.23 -22.05
CA LEU A 48 -12.63 -5.27 -22.15
C LEU A 48 -14.06 -4.73 -21.99
N ASP A 49 -14.24 -3.40 -21.95
CA ASP A 49 -15.54 -2.72 -21.77
C ASP A 49 -16.31 -3.24 -20.54
N MET A 50 -15.57 -3.51 -19.46
CA MET A 50 -16.12 -4.05 -18.22
C MET A 50 -16.51 -2.93 -17.25
N THR A 51 -17.60 -3.14 -16.51
CA THR A 51 -17.93 -2.28 -15.36
C THR A 51 -16.90 -2.47 -14.25
N GLU A 52 -16.91 -1.56 -13.28
CA GLU A 52 -16.05 -1.66 -12.09
C GLU A 52 -16.24 -3.00 -11.35
N GLU A 53 -17.48 -3.43 -11.13
CA GLU A 53 -17.77 -4.70 -10.46
C GLU A 53 -17.29 -5.90 -11.27
N GLN A 54 -17.43 -5.84 -12.60
CA GLN A 54 -16.95 -6.90 -13.49
C GLN A 54 -15.43 -6.98 -13.49
N ALA A 55 -14.72 -5.84 -13.48
CA ALA A 55 -13.27 -5.79 -13.39
C ALA A 55 -12.77 -6.30 -12.02
N MET A 56 -13.43 -5.95 -10.92
CA MET A 56 -13.13 -6.48 -9.58
C MET A 56 -13.31 -8.00 -9.52
N ALA A 57 -14.38 -8.52 -10.13
CA ALA A 57 -14.60 -9.96 -10.24
C ALA A 57 -13.52 -10.63 -11.12
N ALA A 58 -13.16 -10.02 -12.26
CA ALA A 58 -12.15 -10.55 -13.18
C ALA A 58 -10.74 -10.60 -12.54
N LEU A 59 -10.41 -9.64 -11.67
CA LEU A 59 -9.17 -9.64 -10.88
C LEU A 59 -9.27 -10.36 -9.54
N CYS A 60 -10.41 -11.02 -9.27
CA CYS A 60 -10.67 -11.78 -8.04
C CYS A 60 -10.45 -10.97 -6.76
N ILE A 61 -10.87 -9.70 -6.76
CA ILE A 61 -10.76 -8.82 -5.60
C ILE A 61 -11.80 -9.23 -4.53
N PRO A 62 -11.37 -9.55 -3.30
CA PRO A 62 -12.26 -9.89 -2.19
C PRO A 62 -13.28 -8.78 -1.90
N GLN A 63 -14.52 -9.14 -1.53
CA GLN A 63 -15.60 -8.17 -1.31
C GLN A 63 -15.27 -7.13 -0.22
N ASP A 64 -14.58 -7.55 0.83
CA ASP A 64 -14.11 -6.71 1.93
C ASP A 64 -13.04 -5.69 1.51
N GLU A 65 -12.37 -5.91 0.38
CA GLU A 65 -11.40 -4.97 -0.20
C GLU A 65 -12.00 -4.09 -1.32
N GLN A 66 -13.18 -4.41 -1.84
CA GLN A 66 -13.74 -3.71 -3.00
C GLN A 66 -13.96 -2.21 -2.75
N ASP A 67 -14.47 -1.84 -1.58
CA ASP A 67 -14.73 -0.43 -1.25
C ASP A 67 -13.45 0.42 -1.27
N LYS A 68 -12.32 -0.16 -0.83
CA LYS A 68 -11.00 0.48 -0.89
C LYS A 68 -10.59 0.81 -2.32
N TYR A 69 -10.80 -0.13 -3.25
CA TYR A 69 -10.48 0.08 -4.65
C TYR A 69 -11.47 1.00 -5.36
N LYS A 70 -12.75 1.00 -4.93
CA LYS A 70 -13.76 1.97 -5.42
C LYS A 70 -13.37 3.40 -5.11
N SER A 71 -12.95 3.67 -3.87
CA SER A 71 -12.44 4.99 -3.50
C SER A 71 -11.22 5.36 -4.34
N LEU A 72 -10.26 4.45 -4.47
CA LEU A 72 -9.01 4.72 -5.17
C LEU A 72 -9.20 4.94 -6.69
N LEU A 73 -10.15 4.26 -7.32
CA LEU A 73 -10.48 4.46 -8.74
C LEU A 73 -11.11 5.84 -9.01
N ARG A 74 -11.90 6.37 -8.06
CA ARG A 74 -12.46 7.73 -8.13
C ARG A 74 -11.40 8.79 -7.91
N ASP A 75 -10.53 8.59 -6.91
CA ASP A 75 -9.47 9.56 -6.57
C ASP A 75 -8.41 9.66 -7.68
N CYS A 76 -8.23 8.62 -8.49
CA CYS A 76 -7.30 8.60 -9.62
C CYS A 76 -7.93 9.04 -10.97
N GLU A 77 -9.06 9.73 -11.01
CA GLU A 77 -9.68 10.22 -12.26
C GLU A 77 -8.83 11.26 -13.04
N GLU A 78 -7.73 11.81 -12.46
CA GLU A 78 -6.94 12.92 -13.05
C GLU A 78 -5.49 12.60 -13.50
N ILE A 79 -5.13 11.34 -13.81
CA ILE A 79 -3.82 11.02 -14.46
C ILE A 79 -4.02 10.31 -15.78
#